data_AF-A0A5C1I4N7-F1
#
_entry.id   AF-A0A5C1I4N7-F1
#
_cell.length_a   1.000
_cell.length_b   1.000
_cell.length_c   1.000
_cell.angle_alpha   90.00
_cell.angle_beta   90.00
_cell.angle_gamma   90.00
#
_symmetry.space_group_name_H-M   'P 1'
#
loop_
_entity.id
_entity.type
_entity.pdbx_description
1 polymer ?
#
loop_
_entity_poly.entity_id
_entity_poly.type
_entity_poly.pdbx_seq_one_letter_code
_entity_poly.pdbx_strand_id
1 'polypeptide(L)'
;MVAENTTLIVSAFSGLAGALISQTLTGLFAYLGDRRKADIDLKKRYRSKQVEIAESYYYVTGETMSILKKSVQLWKGRSIPRSEASYRSMTESLKEADAQLKKMNIDNWKHNLIGLYFNVSLSYDELIAANNKSHELYLNVLDLADKIKNSNDEESRERYIGQYSVGIFDLCSQYDTVYNILAGDMEKVKVELMKSFEL
;
A
#
# COMPACT_ATOMS: atom_id res chain seq x y z
N MET A 1 58.06 6.27 60.04
CA MET A 1 57.72 4.85 59.76
C MET A 1 56.23 4.50 59.83
N VAL A 2 55.51 4.55 60.98
CA VAL A 2 54.08 4.15 61.01
C VAL A 2 53.15 5.15 60.30
N ALA A 3 53.39 6.46 60.47
CA ALA A 3 52.62 7.53 59.85
C ALA A 3 52.79 7.62 58.32
N GLU A 4 54.01 7.38 57.81
CA GLU A 4 54.30 7.37 56.37
C GLU A 4 53.58 6.22 55.65
N ASN A 5 53.53 5.03 56.25
CA ASN A 5 52.80 3.89 55.71
C ASN A 5 51.28 4.13 55.69
N THR A 6 50.72 4.84 56.67
CA THR A 6 49.27 5.14 56.68
C THR A 6 48.90 6.17 55.61
N THR A 7 49.71 7.21 55.39
CA THR A 7 49.50 8.16 54.28
C THR A 7 49.67 7.53 52.89
N LEU A 8 50.60 6.59 52.75
CA LEU A 8 50.84 5.88 51.48
C LEU A 8 49.70 4.90 51.17
N ILE A 9 49.14 4.25 52.19
CA ILE A 9 47.96 3.39 52.08
C ILE A 9 46.70 4.20 51.76
N VAL A 10 46.46 5.33 52.46
CA VAL A 10 45.27 6.18 52.22
C VAL A 10 45.30 6.84 50.84
N SER A 11 46.48 7.27 50.37
CA SER A 11 46.63 7.82 49.01
C SER A 11 46.49 6.75 47.93
N ALA A 12 47.01 5.53 48.15
CA ALA A 12 46.80 4.40 47.25
C ALA A 12 45.32 4.00 47.18
N PHE A 13 44.60 3.92 48.31
CA PHE A 13 43.15 3.65 48.34
C PHE A 13 42.33 4.77 47.68
N SER A 14 42.74 6.03 47.84
CA SER A 14 42.08 7.17 47.20
C SER A 14 42.30 7.17 45.67
N GLY A 15 43.50 6.79 45.20
CA GLY A 15 43.79 6.59 43.78
C GLY A 15 43.02 5.41 43.18
N LEU A 16 42.87 4.31 43.93
CA LEU A 16 42.10 3.13 43.54
C LEU A 16 40.59 3.42 43.50
N ALA A 17 40.08 4.19 44.47
CA ALA A 17 38.71 4.69 44.48
C ALA A 17 38.43 5.63 43.29
N GLY A 18 39.35 6.56 43.00
CA GLY A 18 39.26 7.45 41.83
C GLY A 18 39.29 6.69 40.50
N ALA A 19 40.11 5.63 40.40
CA ALA A 19 40.15 4.75 39.24
C ALA A 19 38.85 3.95 39.07
N LEU A 20 38.29 3.40 40.17
CA LEU A 20 37.00 2.68 40.16
C LEU A 20 35.83 3.58 39.77
N ILE A 21 35.78 4.81 40.30
CA ILE A 21 34.75 5.80 39.95
C ILE A 21 34.88 6.21 38.48
N SER A 22 36.11 6.42 38.00
CA SER A 22 36.34 6.76 36.58
C SER A 22 35.95 5.62 35.64
N GLN A 23 36.28 4.37 35.99
CA GLN A 23 35.90 3.19 35.21
C GLN A 23 34.38 2.96 35.20
N THR A 24 33.71 3.12 36.34
CA THR A 24 32.24 2.99 36.42
C THR A 24 31.53 4.10 35.65
N LEU A 25 31.99 5.35 35.74
CA LEU A 25 31.46 6.45 34.92
C LEU A 25 31.70 6.21 33.43
N THR A 26 32.89 5.74 33.05
CA THR A 26 33.21 5.41 31.64
C THR A 26 32.31 4.30 31.13
N GLY A 27 32.08 3.24 31.92
CA GLY A 27 31.14 2.17 31.58
C GLY A 27 29.69 2.65 31.46
N LEU A 28 29.25 3.55 32.35
CA LEU A 28 27.91 4.13 32.32
C LEU A 28 27.71 5.02 31.08
N PHE A 29 28.69 5.86 30.75
CA PHE A 29 28.64 6.72 29.56
C PHE A 29 28.73 5.91 28.26
N ALA A 30 29.54 4.84 28.23
CA ALA A 30 29.59 3.91 27.11
C ALA A 30 28.23 3.22 26.92
N TYR A 31 27.63 2.71 28.00
CA TYR A 31 26.30 2.08 27.96
C TYR A 31 25.20 3.05 27.49
N LEU A 32 25.18 4.28 28.00
CA LEU A 32 24.23 5.31 27.58
C LEU A 32 24.45 5.72 26.11
N GLY A 33 25.71 5.79 25.67
CA GLY A 33 26.09 6.05 24.28
C GLY A 33 25.60 4.94 23.34
N ASP A 34 25.86 3.69 23.69
CA ASP A 34 25.42 2.51 22.93
C ASP A 34 23.89 2.42 22.86
N ARG A 35 23.19 2.72 23.97
CA ARG A 35 21.73 2.73 23.97
C ARG A 35 21.16 3.81 23.06
N ARG A 36 21.72 5.02 23.07
CA ARG A 36 21.32 6.09 22.14
C ARG A 36 21.58 5.69 20.68
N LYS A 37 22.73 5.08 20.41
CA LYS A 37 23.08 4.60 19.06
C LYS A 37 22.10 3.52 18.60
N ALA A 38 21.79 2.55 19.45
CA ALA A 38 20.81 1.50 19.18
C ALA A 38 19.42 2.07 18.89
N ASP A 39 18.95 3.05 19.68
CA ASP A 39 17.67 3.73 19.44
C ASP A 39 17.66 4.49 18.11
N ILE A 40 18.76 5.17 17.76
CA ILE A 40 18.89 5.88 16.47
C ILE A 40 18.88 4.88 15.30
N ASP A 41 19.62 3.79 15.41
CA ASP A 41 19.69 2.75 14.38
C ASP A 41 18.33 2.05 14.20
N LEU A 42 17.61 1.81 15.30
CA LEU A 42 16.25 1.28 15.28
C LEU A 42 15.29 2.24 14.56
N LYS A 43 15.33 3.53 14.90
CA LYS A 43 14.53 4.57 14.22
C LYS A 43 14.84 4.65 12.72
N LYS A 44 16.11 4.59 12.34
CA LYS A 44 16.53 4.57 10.93
C LYS A 44 16.01 3.35 10.20
N ARG A 45 16.12 2.15 10.78
CA ARG A 45 15.59 0.91 10.20
C ARG A 45 14.07 0.97 10.04
N TYR A 46 13.37 1.44 11.07
CA TYR A 46 11.92 1.61 11.02
C TYR A 46 11.51 2.55 9.88
N ARG A 47 12.14 3.73 9.78
CA ARG A 47 11.88 4.69 8.69
C ARG A 47 12.21 4.09 7.32
N SER A 48 13.34 3.40 7.20
CA SER A 48 13.72 2.76 5.95
C SER A 48 12.68 1.73 5.50
N LYS A 49 12.14 0.94 6.43
CA LYS A 49 11.06 -0.02 6.14
C LYS A 49 9.74 0.66 5.81
N GLN A 50 9.39 1.74 6.51
CA GLN A 50 8.21 2.54 6.22
C GLN A 50 8.24 3.10 4.79
N VAL A 51 9.39 3.63 4.35
CA VAL A 51 9.58 4.14 2.98
C VAL A 51 9.46 3.01 1.96
N GLU A 52 10.15 1.89 2.18
CA GLU A 52 10.12 0.72 1.28
C GLU A 52 8.68 0.17 1.09
N ILE A 53 7.90 0.13 2.17
CA ILE A 53 6.50 -0.29 2.14
C ILE A 53 5.64 0.72 1.38
N ALA A 54 5.87 2.01 1.61
CA ALA A 54 5.13 3.06 0.91
C ALA A 54 5.42 3.09 -0.60
N GLU A 55 6.67 2.90 -1.03
CA GLU A 55 7.04 2.81 -2.46
C GLU A 55 6.35 1.62 -3.14
N SER A 56 6.38 0.44 -2.50
CA SER A 56 5.68 -0.76 -2.97
C SER A 56 4.17 -0.50 -3.07
N TYR A 57 3.58 0.16 -2.07
CA TYR A 57 2.17 0.53 -2.09
C TYR A 57 1.83 1.50 -3.22
N TYR A 58 2.62 2.55 -3.41
CA TYR A 58 2.45 3.52 -4.49
C TYR A 58 2.45 2.87 -5.87
N TYR A 59 3.39 1.94 -6.09
CA TYR A 59 3.49 1.22 -7.35
C TYR A 59 2.25 0.36 -7.63
N VAL A 60 1.87 -0.52 -6.69
CA VAL A 60 0.73 -1.43 -6.88
C VAL A 60 -0.60 -0.68 -6.99
N THR A 61 -0.80 0.32 -6.13
CA THR A 61 -2.01 1.15 -6.14
C THR A 61 -2.11 1.96 -7.44
N GLY A 62 -0.99 2.53 -7.92
CA GLY A 62 -0.94 3.25 -9.18
C GLY A 62 -1.30 2.38 -10.39
N GLU A 63 -0.74 1.17 -10.46
CA GLU A 63 -1.07 0.20 -11.51
C GLU A 63 -2.55 -0.22 -11.45
N THR A 64 -3.07 -0.48 -10.25
CA THR A 64 -4.50 -0.80 -10.04
C THR A 64 -5.41 0.33 -10.54
N MET A 65 -5.09 1.58 -10.19
CA MET A 65 -5.82 2.76 -10.63
C MET A 65 -5.79 2.94 -12.16
N SER A 66 -4.65 2.65 -12.79
CA SER A 66 -4.50 2.67 -14.26
C SER A 66 -5.44 1.67 -14.93
N ILE A 67 -5.54 0.45 -14.38
CA ILE A 67 -6.45 -0.59 -14.87
C ILE A 67 -7.91 -0.17 -14.72
N LEU A 68 -8.31 0.32 -13.54
CA LEU A 68 -9.67 0.79 -13.30
C LEU A 68 -10.07 1.86 -14.31
N LYS A 69 -9.19 2.84 -14.56
CA LYS A 69 -9.44 3.92 -15.51
C LYS A 69 -9.58 3.41 -16.94
N LYS A 70 -8.71 2.48 -17.38
CA LYS A 70 -8.82 1.83 -18.69
C LYS A 70 -10.10 1.01 -18.83
N SER A 71 -10.50 0.29 -17.78
CA SER A 71 -11.76 -0.46 -17.74
C SER A 71 -12.97 0.46 -17.91
N VAL A 72 -13.03 1.56 -17.14
CA VAL A 72 -14.10 2.57 -17.26
C VAL A 72 -14.15 3.15 -18.68
N GLN A 73 -12.99 3.46 -19.28
CA GLN A 73 -12.92 3.95 -20.65
C GLN A 73 -13.42 2.94 -21.68
N LEU A 74 -13.10 1.65 -21.50
CA LEU A 74 -13.60 0.58 -22.36
C LEU A 74 -15.12 0.47 -22.28
N TRP A 75 -15.67 0.46 -21.07
CA TRP A 75 -17.10 0.30 -20.84
C TRP A 75 -17.91 1.50 -21.31
N LYS A 76 -17.48 2.74 -20.98
CA LYS A 76 -18.11 3.97 -21.47
C LYS A 76 -17.96 4.13 -22.99
N GLY A 77 -16.84 3.66 -23.55
CA GLY A 77 -16.55 3.72 -24.99
C GLY A 77 -17.29 2.68 -25.83
N ARG A 78 -17.99 1.71 -25.21
CA ARG A 78 -18.61 0.57 -25.90
C ARG A 78 -19.83 0.94 -26.76
N SER A 79 -20.43 2.10 -26.50
CA SER A 79 -21.52 2.67 -27.30
C SER A 79 -21.02 3.51 -28.49
N ILE A 80 -19.72 3.81 -28.55
CA ILE A 80 -19.12 4.56 -29.66
C ILE A 80 -18.79 3.56 -30.77
N PRO A 81 -19.23 3.80 -32.03
CA PRO A 81 -18.81 2.98 -33.14
C PRO A 81 -17.29 3.09 -33.31
N ARG A 82 -16.58 2.04 -32.88
CA ARG A 82 -15.12 1.86 -33.05
C ARG A 82 -14.88 0.63 -33.90
N SER A 83 -13.73 0.59 -34.57
CA SER A 83 -13.31 -0.60 -35.31
C SER A 83 -13.18 -1.80 -34.36
N GLU A 84 -13.51 -2.99 -34.85
CA GLU A 84 -13.37 -4.25 -34.09
C GLU A 84 -11.93 -4.46 -33.59
N ALA A 85 -10.94 -4.00 -34.36
CA ALA A 85 -9.53 -3.99 -33.98
C ALA A 85 -9.25 -3.13 -32.73
N SER A 86 -9.92 -1.98 -32.60
CA SER A 86 -9.79 -1.11 -31.42
C SER A 86 -10.36 -1.77 -30.16
N TYR A 87 -11.49 -2.47 -30.29
CA TYR A 87 -12.06 -3.24 -29.18
C TYR A 87 -11.15 -4.39 -28.75
N ARG A 88 -10.67 -5.19 -29.71
CA ARG A 88 -9.76 -6.32 -29.42
C ARG A 88 -8.49 -5.84 -28.72
N SER A 89 -7.86 -4.78 -29.23
CA SER A 89 -6.65 -4.19 -28.62
C SER A 89 -6.89 -3.73 -27.17
N MET A 90 -8.04 -3.09 -26.90
CA MET A 90 -8.37 -2.59 -25.56
C MET A 90 -8.70 -3.72 -24.58
N THR A 91 -9.35 -4.80 -25.06
CA THR A 91 -9.61 -6.02 -24.27
C THR A 91 -8.32 -6.78 -23.97
N GLU A 92 -7.42 -6.88 -24.95
CA GLU A 92 -6.12 -7.53 -24.77
C GLU A 92 -5.24 -6.77 -23.77
N SER A 93 -5.20 -5.44 -23.86
CA SER A 93 -4.52 -4.59 -22.87
C SER A 93 -5.07 -4.76 -21.46
N LEU A 94 -6.38 -4.95 -21.28
CA LEU A 94 -6.97 -5.24 -19.97
C LEU A 94 -6.59 -6.62 -19.44
N LYS A 95 -6.55 -7.65 -20.29
CA LYS A 95 -6.11 -9.00 -19.90
C LYS A 95 -4.64 -9.01 -19.48
N GLU A 96 -3.79 -8.32 -20.23
CA GLU A 96 -2.37 -8.17 -19.89
C GLU A 96 -2.21 -7.45 -18.55
N ALA A 97 -2.96 -6.37 -18.33
CA ALA A 97 -2.86 -5.61 -17.09
C ALA A 97 -3.43 -6.38 -15.88
N ASP A 98 -4.52 -7.14 -16.03
CA ASP A 98 -5.03 -8.03 -14.98
C ASP A 98 -4.02 -9.14 -14.63
N ALA A 99 -3.39 -9.75 -15.64
CA ALA A 99 -2.35 -10.75 -15.42
C ALA A 99 -1.13 -10.16 -14.70
N GLN A 100 -0.72 -8.94 -15.07
CA GLN A 100 0.33 -8.20 -14.38
C GLN A 100 -0.05 -7.89 -12.93
N LEU A 101 -1.28 -7.45 -12.67
CA LEU A 101 -1.74 -7.15 -11.32
C LEU A 101 -1.81 -8.40 -10.44
N LYS A 102 -2.27 -9.54 -10.97
CA LYS A 102 -2.24 -10.84 -10.27
C LYS A 102 -0.82 -11.24 -9.89
N LYS A 103 0.13 -11.07 -10.81
CA LYS A 103 1.55 -11.33 -10.54
C LYS A 103 2.08 -10.39 -9.45
N MET A 104 1.79 -9.10 -9.54
CA MET A 104 2.20 -8.11 -8.54
C MET A 104 1.59 -8.38 -7.15
N ASN A 105 0.34 -8.84 -7.07
CA ASN A 105 -0.33 -9.16 -5.80
C ASN A 105 0.27 -10.38 -5.10
N ILE A 106 0.74 -11.37 -5.87
CA ILE A 106 1.44 -12.55 -5.33
C ILE A 106 2.82 -12.13 -4.78
N ASP A 107 3.49 -11.21 -5.46
CA ASP A 107 4.87 -10.82 -5.14
C ASP A 107 4.96 -9.70 -4.07
N ASN A 108 3.93 -8.86 -3.88
CA ASN A 108 3.96 -7.69 -2.99
C ASN A 108 3.30 -7.93 -1.62
N TRP A 109 3.85 -8.84 -0.82
CA TRP A 109 3.50 -8.93 0.61
C TRP A 109 3.66 -7.59 1.37
N LYS A 110 4.57 -6.72 0.91
CA LYS A 110 4.80 -5.38 1.48
C LYS A 110 3.60 -4.45 1.30
N HIS A 111 2.85 -4.57 0.19
CA HIS A 111 1.63 -3.79 -0.04
C HIS A 111 0.60 -4.05 1.08
N ASN A 112 0.48 -5.29 1.52
CA ASN A 112 -0.45 -5.68 2.59
C ASN A 112 -0.02 -5.17 3.98
N LEU A 113 1.23 -4.74 4.16
CA LEU A 113 1.74 -4.20 5.41
C LEU A 113 1.54 -2.69 5.55
N ILE A 114 0.97 -2.03 4.54
CA ILE A 114 0.77 -0.57 4.56
C ILE A 114 -0.02 -0.11 5.80
N GLY A 115 -1.02 -0.91 6.22
CA GLY A 115 -1.85 -0.62 7.40
C GLY A 115 -1.11 -0.65 8.73
N LEU A 116 0.11 -1.20 8.79
CA LEU A 116 0.96 -1.16 10.00
C LEU A 116 1.66 0.19 10.18
N TYR A 117 1.85 0.93 9.09
CA TYR A 117 2.66 2.15 9.07
C TYR A 117 1.85 3.40 8.71
N PHE A 118 0.69 3.23 8.06
CA PHE A 118 -0.14 4.31 7.56
C PHE A 118 -1.62 4.02 7.80
N ASN A 119 -2.38 5.08 8.12
CA ASN A 119 -3.82 5.00 8.31
C ASN A 119 -4.56 5.08 6.95
N VAL A 120 -4.48 4.01 6.18
CA VAL A 120 -5.22 3.85 4.91
C VAL A 120 -6.66 3.42 5.16
N SER A 121 -7.58 3.88 4.32
CA SER A 121 -9.00 3.52 4.40
C SER A 121 -9.20 2.07 4.00
N LEU A 122 -8.66 1.64 2.86
CA LEU A 122 -8.78 0.25 2.42
C LEU A 122 -7.93 -0.69 3.30
N SER A 123 -8.56 -1.24 4.33
CA SER A 123 -8.04 -2.46 4.94
C SER A 123 -8.08 -3.61 3.91
N TYR A 124 -7.26 -4.65 4.13
CA TYR A 124 -7.22 -5.81 3.24
C TYR A 124 -8.62 -6.43 3.00
N ASP A 125 -9.45 -6.46 4.05
CA ASP A 125 -10.82 -6.97 3.98
C ASP A 125 -11.76 -6.08 3.15
N GLU A 126 -11.62 -4.75 3.26
CA GLU A 126 -12.39 -3.81 2.45
C GLU A 126 -11.99 -3.88 0.96
N LEU A 127 -10.73 -4.16 0.67
CA LEU A 127 -10.23 -4.36 -0.68
C LEU A 127 -10.80 -5.64 -1.30
N ILE A 128 -10.87 -6.73 -0.52
CA ILE A 128 -11.55 -7.97 -0.94
C ILE A 128 -13.04 -7.72 -1.20
N ALA A 129 -13.74 -7.00 -0.30
CA ALA A 129 -15.15 -6.70 -0.46
C ALA A 129 -15.42 -5.85 -1.72
N ALA A 130 -14.60 -4.82 -1.96
CA ALA A 130 -14.68 -3.98 -3.15
C ALA A 130 -14.41 -4.76 -4.44
N ASN A 131 -13.45 -5.71 -4.40
CA ASN A 131 -13.15 -6.58 -5.53
C ASN A 131 -14.31 -7.55 -5.81
N ASN A 132 -14.88 -8.18 -4.78
CA ASN A 132 -16.02 -9.09 -4.93
C ASN A 132 -17.22 -8.37 -5.57
N LYS A 133 -17.55 -7.17 -5.08
CA LYS A 133 -18.62 -6.35 -5.65
C LYS A 133 -18.35 -5.98 -7.11
N SER A 134 -17.11 -5.60 -7.42
CA SER A 134 -16.70 -5.28 -8.80
C SER A 134 -16.80 -6.50 -9.72
N HIS A 135 -16.45 -7.68 -9.22
CA HIS A 135 -16.54 -8.94 -9.94
C HIS A 135 -17.99 -9.35 -10.20
N GLU A 136 -18.87 -9.23 -9.21
CA GLU A 136 -20.29 -9.51 -9.34
C GLU A 136 -20.95 -8.63 -10.42
N LEU A 137 -20.69 -7.32 -10.38
CA LEU A 137 -21.18 -6.38 -11.39
C LEU A 137 -20.67 -6.71 -12.79
N TYR A 138 -19.40 -7.10 -12.91
CA TYR A 138 -18.81 -7.53 -14.18
C TYR A 138 -19.50 -8.78 -14.75
N LEU A 139 -19.74 -9.80 -13.91
CA LEU A 139 -20.44 -11.02 -14.33
C LEU A 139 -21.88 -10.73 -14.76
N ASN A 140 -22.58 -9.84 -14.05
CA ASN A 140 -23.93 -9.41 -14.43
C ASN A 140 -23.95 -8.74 -15.81
N VAL A 141 -22.99 -7.87 -16.10
CA VAL A 141 -22.87 -7.24 -17.42
C VAL A 141 -22.59 -8.26 -18.53
N LEU A 142 -21.78 -9.30 -18.26
CA LEU A 142 -21.56 -10.38 -19.22
C LEU A 142 -22.82 -11.22 -19.46
N ASP A 143 -23.52 -11.61 -18.41
CA ASP A 143 -24.77 -12.38 -18.51
C ASP A 143 -25.84 -11.61 -19.30
N LEU A 144 -25.97 -10.30 -19.07
CA LEU A 144 -26.86 -9.44 -19.84
C LEU A 144 -26.44 -9.34 -21.31
N ALA A 145 -25.13 -9.27 -21.61
CA ALA A 145 -24.66 -9.28 -23.00
C ALA A 145 -25.01 -10.60 -23.72
N ASP A 146 -24.87 -11.74 -23.04
CA ASP A 146 -25.24 -13.04 -23.59
C ASP A 146 -26.76 -13.17 -23.78
N LYS A 147 -27.56 -12.66 -22.83
CA LYS A 147 -29.03 -12.60 -22.96
C LYS A 147 -29.48 -11.75 -24.15
N ILE A 148 -28.85 -10.61 -24.40
CA ILE A 148 -29.12 -9.77 -25.59
C ILE A 148 -28.80 -10.52 -26.89
N LYS A 149 -27.68 -11.25 -26.91
CA LYS A 149 -27.25 -12.00 -28.10
C LYS A 149 -28.19 -13.17 -28.42
N ASN A 150 -28.73 -13.82 -27.39
CA ASN A 150 -29.53 -15.04 -27.51
C ASN A 150 -31.05 -14.80 -27.41
N SER A 151 -31.51 -13.55 -27.27
CA SER A 151 -32.93 -13.22 -27.24
C SER A 151 -33.55 -13.38 -28.61
N ASN A 152 -34.59 -14.21 -28.71
CA ASN A 152 -35.33 -14.44 -29.96
C ASN A 152 -36.49 -13.45 -30.16
N ASP A 153 -36.92 -12.76 -29.10
CA ASP A 153 -37.99 -11.78 -29.12
C ASP A 153 -37.46 -10.35 -28.91
N GLU A 154 -38.05 -9.40 -29.63
CA GLU A 154 -37.60 -8.01 -29.67
C GLU A 154 -37.86 -7.26 -28.35
N GLU A 155 -38.97 -7.56 -27.67
CA GLU A 155 -39.34 -6.94 -26.40
C GLU A 155 -38.37 -7.31 -25.27
N SER A 156 -38.02 -8.59 -25.12
CA SER A 156 -37.00 -9.01 -24.15
C SER A 156 -35.62 -8.47 -24.51
N ARG A 157 -35.29 -8.38 -25.80
CA ARG A 157 -34.02 -7.79 -26.26
C ARG A 157 -33.90 -6.33 -25.81
N GLU A 158 -34.92 -5.50 -26.04
CA GLU A 158 -34.94 -4.10 -25.58
C GLU A 158 -34.84 -4.00 -24.06
N ARG A 159 -35.56 -4.86 -23.33
CA ARG A 159 -35.48 -4.91 -21.87
C ARG A 159 -34.07 -5.22 -21.38
N TYR A 160 -33.40 -6.20 -21.98
CA TYR A 160 -32.03 -6.56 -21.62
C TYR A 160 -31.03 -5.47 -21.99
N ILE A 161 -31.24 -4.74 -23.10
CA ILE A 161 -30.41 -3.57 -23.45
C ILE A 161 -30.52 -2.47 -22.39
N GLY A 162 -31.73 -2.21 -21.88
CA GLY A 162 -31.95 -1.28 -20.79
C GLY A 162 -31.20 -1.69 -19.52
N GLN A 163 -31.33 -2.95 -19.11
CA GLN A 163 -30.63 -3.50 -17.95
C GLN A 163 -29.11 -3.49 -18.13
N TYR A 164 -28.62 -3.82 -19.32
CA TYR A 164 -27.21 -3.81 -19.66
C TYR A 164 -26.59 -2.41 -19.56
N SER A 165 -27.33 -1.39 -20.00
CA SER A 165 -26.90 0.01 -19.89
C SER A 165 -26.76 0.46 -18.43
N VAL A 166 -27.73 0.09 -17.58
CA VAL A 166 -27.67 0.35 -16.13
C VAL A 166 -26.52 -0.44 -15.48
N GLY A 167 -26.34 -1.71 -15.84
CA GLY A 167 -25.24 -2.54 -15.32
C GLY A 167 -23.86 -1.99 -15.66
N ILE A 168 -23.67 -1.47 -16.88
CA ILE A 168 -22.42 -0.77 -17.26
C ILE A 168 -22.20 0.48 -16.40
N PHE A 169 -23.26 1.27 -16.17
CA PHE A 169 -23.18 2.46 -15.33
C PHE A 169 -22.76 2.11 -13.90
N ASP A 170 -23.41 1.12 -13.29
CA ASP A 170 -23.11 0.65 -11.93
C ASP A 170 -21.67 0.12 -11.82
N LEU A 171 -21.23 -0.67 -12.80
CA LEU A 171 -19.84 -1.18 -12.87
C LEU A 171 -18.83 -0.03 -12.94
N CYS A 172 -19.07 0.96 -13.82
CA CYS A 172 -18.19 2.12 -13.93
C CYS A 172 -18.19 2.95 -12.65
N SER A 173 -19.35 3.16 -12.03
CA SER A 173 -19.47 3.88 -10.77
C SER A 173 -18.72 3.18 -9.63
N GLN A 174 -18.76 1.85 -9.59
CA GLN A 174 -17.99 1.07 -8.62
C GLN A 174 -16.47 1.23 -8.85
N TYR A 175 -16.01 1.16 -10.10
CA TYR A 175 -14.59 1.40 -10.42
C TYR A 175 -14.14 2.82 -10.07
N ASP A 176 -14.94 3.83 -10.40
CA ASP A 176 -14.66 5.23 -10.04
C ASP A 176 -14.61 5.40 -8.50
N THR A 177 -15.48 4.70 -7.76
CA THR A 177 -15.46 4.70 -6.28
C THR A 177 -14.16 4.11 -5.73
N VAL A 178 -13.75 2.92 -6.21
CA VAL A 178 -12.50 2.29 -5.79
C VAL A 178 -11.30 3.17 -6.13
N TYR A 179 -11.29 3.76 -7.33
CA TYR A 179 -10.25 4.68 -7.75
C TYR A 179 -10.11 5.87 -6.79
N ASN A 180 -11.23 6.50 -6.40
CA ASN A 180 -11.21 7.65 -5.50
C ASN A 180 -10.68 7.30 -4.11
N ILE A 181 -11.00 6.11 -3.59
CA ILE A 181 -10.49 5.65 -2.29
C ILE A 181 -8.97 5.44 -2.37
N LEU A 182 -8.50 4.73 -3.41
CA LEU A 182 -7.08 4.49 -3.64
C LEU A 182 -6.29 5.80 -3.80
N ALA A 183 -6.85 6.78 -4.53
CA ALA A 183 -6.26 8.10 -4.67
C ALA A 183 -6.15 8.83 -3.32
N GLY A 184 -7.20 8.77 -2.50
CA GLY A 184 -7.21 9.34 -1.16
C GLY A 184 -6.16 8.69 -0.24
N ASP A 185 -6.03 7.37 -0.29
CA ASP A 185 -5.05 6.65 0.53
C ASP A 185 -3.61 6.93 0.08
N MET A 186 -3.35 7.03 -1.23
CA MET A 186 -2.04 7.49 -1.71
C MET A 186 -1.68 8.87 -1.18
N GLU A 187 -2.62 9.83 -1.19
CA GLU A 187 -2.35 11.18 -0.66
C GLU A 187 -2.09 11.15 0.85
N LYS A 188 -2.81 10.33 1.63
CA LYS A 188 -2.51 10.16 3.06
C LYS A 188 -1.09 9.63 3.29
N VAL A 189 -0.69 8.60 2.54
CA VAL A 189 0.68 8.04 2.62
C VAL A 189 1.71 9.11 2.24
N LYS A 190 1.44 9.92 1.22
CA LYS A 190 2.29 11.04 0.80
C LYS A 190 2.52 12.03 1.92
N VAL A 191 1.44 12.52 2.51
CA VAL A 191 1.44 13.53 3.57
C VAL A 191 2.20 13.02 4.77
N GLU A 192 1.97 11.75 5.14
CA GLU A 192 2.66 11.13 6.28
C GLU A 192 4.15 10.94 6.01
N LEU A 193 4.54 10.54 4.79
CA LEU A 193 5.95 10.49 4.40
C LEU A 193 6.60 11.88 4.42
N MET A 194 5.91 12.91 3.93
CA MET A 194 6.43 14.28 3.89
C MET A 194 6.70 14.86 5.28
N LYS A 195 5.84 14.58 6.27
CA LYS A 195 6.09 14.96 7.68
C LYS A 195 7.43 14.42 8.20
N SER A 196 7.90 13.29 7.68
CA SER A 196 9.18 12.70 8.07
C SER A 196 10.40 13.39 7.45
N PHE A 197 10.21 14.23 6.42
CA PHE A 197 11.27 15.01 5.75
C PHE A 197 11.38 16.46 6.25
N GLU A 198 10.36 16.99 6.93
CA GLU A 198 10.34 18.36 7.49
C GLU A 198 10.93 18.47 8.92
N LEU A 199 11.64 17.43 9.39
CA LEU A 199 12.38 17.37 10.66
C LEU A 199 13.88 17.21 10.41
#